data_AF-A0A3S0ZU18-F1
#
_entry.id   AF-A0A3S0ZU18-F1
#
_cell.length_a   1.000
_cell.length_b   1.000
_cell.length_c   1.000
_cell.angle_alpha   90.00
_cell.angle_beta   90.00
_cell.angle_gamma   90.00
#
_symmetry.space_group_name_H-M   'P 1'
#
loop_
_entity.id
_entity.type
_entity.pdbx_description
1 polymer ?
#
loop_
_entity_poly.entity_id
_entity_poly.type
_entity_poly.pdbx_seq_one_letter_code
_entity_poly.pdbx_strand_id
1 'polypeptide(L)'
;MSSPKTQPTPRGQEPPMYLQRPSSGRSQDVRHILARTFRDLYTRDTVRPDTVKNLQVSKGGDDPYHEQYVNNLQKVYAEWQRRMDEAAMLERHIMQAQARAMSADERELNRAAQSCENYSTLGLPPVRAHFKSCIDSQLLHKYNLLTPSDYMVQEAPPVPAPQAEDETCCDCWHLNFQGPKVPDYARDTLASR
;
A
#
# COMPACT_ATOMS: atom_id res chain seq x y z
N MET A 1 -15.04 54.80 2.67
CA MET A 1 -15.56 53.80 3.62
C MET A 1 -16.62 53.00 2.89
N SER A 2 -16.33 51.74 2.52
CA SER A 2 -17.31 50.83 1.93
C SER A 2 -17.05 49.44 2.49
N SER A 3 -17.99 48.95 3.30
CA SER A 3 -18.02 47.58 3.82
C SER A 3 -18.20 46.56 2.69
N PRO A 4 -17.63 45.34 2.78
CA PRO A 4 -17.95 44.29 1.84
C PRO A 4 -19.32 43.68 2.15
N LYS A 5 -20.15 43.59 1.12
CA LYS A 5 -21.50 43.03 1.14
C LYS A 5 -21.41 41.49 1.16
N THR A 6 -21.82 40.88 2.25
CA THR A 6 -21.99 39.43 2.39
C THR A 6 -23.07 38.94 1.41
N GLN A 7 -22.71 38.03 0.50
CA GLN A 7 -23.67 37.33 -0.37
C GLN A 7 -24.08 35.98 0.25
N PRO A 8 -25.36 35.57 0.09
CA PRO A 8 -25.91 34.37 0.70
C PRO A 8 -25.49 33.10 -0.06
N THR A 9 -25.15 32.06 0.68
CA THR A 9 -24.78 30.74 0.16
C THR A 9 -26.01 29.97 -0.35
N PRO A 10 -25.98 29.39 -1.57
CA PRO A 10 -26.99 28.43 -1.99
C PRO A 10 -26.81 27.13 -1.18
N ARG A 11 -27.89 26.70 -0.52
CA ARG A 11 -27.96 25.41 0.18
C ARG A 11 -27.86 24.30 -0.86
N GLY A 12 -26.87 23.43 -0.73
CA GLY A 12 -26.75 22.21 -1.55
C GLY A 12 -25.40 21.93 -2.18
N GLN A 13 -24.35 22.72 -1.91
CA GLN A 13 -23.01 22.25 -2.22
C GLN A 13 -22.65 21.16 -1.21
N GLU A 14 -22.65 19.91 -1.69
CA GLU A 14 -21.93 18.81 -1.07
C GLU A 14 -20.56 19.35 -0.61
N PRO A 15 -20.17 19.14 0.66
CA PRO A 15 -18.90 19.65 1.15
C PRO A 15 -17.82 19.24 0.15
N PRO A 16 -16.91 20.14 -0.26
CA PRO A 16 -15.80 19.73 -1.09
C PRO A 16 -15.14 18.59 -0.35
N MET A 17 -15.27 17.37 -0.88
CA MET A 17 -14.56 16.23 -0.36
C MET A 17 -13.09 16.57 -0.57
N TYR A 18 -12.45 17.14 0.45
CA TYR A 18 -11.02 17.04 0.65
C TYR A 18 -10.67 15.59 1.01
N LEU A 19 -11.26 14.62 0.30
CA LEU A 19 -10.46 13.50 -0.14
C LEU A 19 -9.32 14.19 -0.88
N GLN A 20 -8.15 14.27 -0.25
CA GLN A 20 -6.94 14.29 -1.02
C GLN A 20 -7.00 13.03 -1.87
N ARG A 21 -7.68 13.13 -3.03
CA ARG A 21 -7.38 12.31 -4.18
C ARG A 21 -5.87 12.42 -4.25
N PRO A 22 -5.10 11.33 -4.10
CA PRO A 22 -3.67 11.39 -4.35
C PRO A 22 -3.48 11.62 -5.86
N SER A 23 -3.95 12.76 -6.35
CA SER A 23 -3.99 13.17 -7.76
C SER A 23 -2.64 13.70 -8.21
N SER A 24 -1.63 13.62 -7.35
CA SER A 24 -0.32 14.16 -7.61
C SER A 24 0.63 12.99 -7.65
N GLY A 25 1.31 12.80 -8.78
CA GLY A 25 2.60 12.11 -8.81
C GLY A 25 3.67 12.87 -8.00
N ARG A 26 3.34 13.30 -6.77
CA ARG A 26 4.25 13.82 -5.76
C ARG A 26 4.41 12.76 -4.69
N SER A 27 5.66 12.58 -4.31
CA SER A 27 6.04 11.90 -3.07
C SER A 27 5.34 12.53 -1.87
N GLN A 28 4.91 11.70 -0.93
CA GLN A 28 4.37 12.15 0.36
C GLN A 28 5.54 12.63 1.23
N ASP A 29 5.58 13.91 1.55
CA ASP A 29 6.65 14.48 2.38
C ASP A 29 6.43 14.16 3.86
N VAL A 30 7.04 13.07 4.32
CA VAL A 30 6.98 12.61 5.72
C VAL A 30 8.06 13.22 6.62
N ARG A 31 8.92 14.10 6.08
CA ARG A 31 10.07 14.64 6.82
C ARG A 31 9.65 15.36 8.10
N HIS A 32 8.50 16.03 8.08
CA HIS A 32 7.95 16.71 9.25
C HIS A 32 7.58 15.75 10.39
N ILE A 33 7.08 14.55 10.04
CA ILE A 33 6.78 13.49 11.02
C ILE A 33 8.09 12.97 11.60
N LEU A 34 9.04 12.63 10.73
CA LEU A 34 10.33 12.09 11.14
C LEU A 34 11.13 13.06 12.00
N ALA A 35 11.15 14.35 11.66
CA ALA A 35 11.80 15.38 12.44
C ALA A 35 11.13 15.59 13.82
N ARG A 36 9.81 15.37 13.91
CA ARG A 36 9.07 15.50 15.17
C ARG A 36 9.25 14.29 16.08
N THR A 37 9.19 13.07 15.53
CA THR A 37 9.26 11.83 16.32
C THR A 37 10.69 11.37 16.59
N PHE A 38 11.59 11.59 15.64
CA PHE A 38 12.98 11.11 15.67
C PHE A 38 13.96 12.26 15.51
N ARG A 39 13.70 13.39 16.18
CA ARG A 39 14.49 14.62 16.05
C ARG A 39 15.99 14.36 16.08
N ASP A 40 16.49 13.74 17.13
CA ASP A 40 17.93 13.54 17.34
C ASP A 40 18.59 12.63 16.30
N LEU A 41 17.83 11.71 15.70
CA LEU A 41 18.31 10.84 14.63
C LEU A 41 18.22 11.50 13.26
N TYR A 42 17.14 12.26 13.03
CA TYR A 42 16.83 12.89 11.76
C TYR A 42 17.64 14.18 11.52
N THR A 43 17.91 14.94 12.59
CA THR A 43 18.69 16.19 12.54
C THR A 43 20.14 15.99 12.95
N ARG A 44 20.59 14.75 13.17
CA ARG A 44 21.99 14.48 13.50
C ARG A 44 22.87 14.91 12.34
N ASP A 45 23.94 15.63 12.62
CA ASP A 45 24.97 15.92 11.62
C ASP A 45 25.60 14.60 11.16
N THR A 46 25.16 14.13 10.01
CA THR A 46 25.81 13.03 9.29
C THR A 46 26.93 13.60 8.44
N VAL A 47 27.99 12.82 8.23
CA VAL A 47 29.07 13.18 7.30
C VAL A 47 28.43 13.55 5.95
N ARG A 48 28.56 14.82 5.57
CA ARG A 48 27.92 15.33 4.36
C ARG A 48 28.61 14.74 3.13
N PRO A 49 27.88 14.52 2.03
CA PRO A 49 28.46 14.11 0.75
C PRO A 49 29.68 14.93 0.34
N ASP A 50 29.61 16.24 0.57
CA ASP A 50 30.67 17.17 0.21
C ASP A 50 31.92 16.97 1.07
N THR A 51 31.75 16.62 2.34
CA THR A 51 32.87 16.27 3.23
C THR A 51 33.60 15.02 2.73
N VAL A 52 32.88 14.00 2.26
CA VAL A 52 33.50 12.78 1.70
C VAL A 52 34.27 13.10 0.42
N LYS A 53 33.69 13.90 -0.48
CA LYS A 53 34.35 14.33 -1.72
C LYS A 53 35.62 15.15 -1.44
N ASN A 54 35.56 16.07 -0.48
CA ASN A 54 36.71 16.89 -0.11
C ASN A 54 37.84 16.03 0.50
N LEU A 55 37.51 15.08 1.37
CA LEU A 55 38.48 14.14 1.93
C LEU A 55 39.11 13.23 0.87
N GLN A 56 38.37 12.90 -0.19
CA GLN A 56 38.90 12.16 -1.34
C GLN A 56 39.93 12.98 -2.13
N VAL A 57 39.76 14.31 -2.23
CA VAL A 57 40.74 15.18 -2.91
C VAL A 57 42.05 15.29 -2.12
N SER A 58 41.99 15.17 -0.79
CA SER A 58 43.16 15.15 0.09
C SER A 58 43.86 13.79 0.18
N LYS A 59 43.39 12.79 -0.58
CA LYS A 59 43.99 11.46 -0.66
C LYS A 59 45.39 11.51 -1.30
N GLY A 60 46.36 10.83 -0.70
CA GLY A 60 47.75 10.78 -1.16
C GLY A 60 48.79 11.34 -0.17
N GLY A 61 48.42 11.53 1.10
CA GLY A 61 49.37 11.86 2.16
C GLY A 61 50.19 10.65 2.65
N ASP A 62 51.21 10.90 3.47
CA ASP A 62 52.10 9.87 4.02
C ASP A 62 51.52 9.13 5.24
N ASP A 63 50.26 9.42 5.62
CA ASP A 63 49.57 8.77 6.73
C ASP A 63 48.76 7.55 6.26
N PRO A 64 49.20 6.31 6.53
CA PRO A 64 48.48 5.11 6.14
C PRO A 64 47.12 4.97 6.84
N TYR A 65 46.94 5.57 8.03
CA TYR A 65 45.66 5.54 8.74
C TYR A 65 44.62 6.43 8.03
N HIS A 66 45.03 7.62 7.59
CA HIS A 66 44.17 8.52 6.82
C HIS A 66 43.67 7.85 5.52
N GLU A 67 44.57 7.20 4.77
CA GLU A 67 44.22 6.49 3.55
C GLU A 67 43.19 5.38 3.80
N GLN A 68 43.39 4.58 4.86
CA GLN A 68 42.45 3.52 5.23
C GLN A 68 41.08 4.09 5.63
N TYR A 69 41.07 5.19 6.40
CA TYR A 69 39.85 5.88 6.81
C TYR A 69 39.06 6.42 5.61
N VAL A 70 39.70 7.15 4.70
CA VAL A 70 39.06 7.71 3.50
C VAL A 70 38.52 6.60 2.60
N ASN A 71 39.28 5.51 2.41
CA ASN A 71 38.82 4.36 1.64
C ASN A 71 37.58 3.70 2.26
N ASN A 72 37.52 3.55 3.58
CA ASN A 72 36.36 2.99 4.26
C ASN A 72 35.14 3.92 4.15
N LEU A 73 35.34 5.22 4.34
CA LEU A 73 34.30 6.23 4.20
C LEU A 73 33.71 6.24 2.78
N GLN A 74 34.57 6.10 1.76
CA GLN A 74 34.15 6.02 0.36
C GLN A 74 33.30 4.77 0.09
N LYS A 75 33.69 3.60 0.62
CA LYS A 75 32.91 2.36 0.49
C LYS A 75 31.52 2.49 1.10
N VAL A 76 31.42 3.02 2.32
CA VAL A 76 30.15 3.25 3.01
C VAL A 76 29.28 4.24 2.22
N TYR A 77 29.88 5.31 1.72
CA TYR A 77 29.15 6.31 0.94
C TYR A 77 28.63 5.75 -0.39
N ALA A 78 29.45 4.96 -1.10
CA ALA A 78 29.04 4.32 -2.35
C ALA A 78 27.86 3.36 -2.13
N GLU A 79 27.88 2.58 -1.05
CA GLU A 79 26.77 1.69 -0.70
C GLU A 79 25.51 2.46 -0.30
N TRP A 80 25.65 3.55 0.47
CA TRP A 80 24.54 4.43 0.81
C TRP A 80 23.90 5.04 -0.44
N GLN A 81 24.71 5.57 -1.36
CA GLN A 81 24.24 6.15 -2.61
C GLN A 81 23.50 5.11 -3.45
N ARG A 82 24.07 3.90 -3.59
CA ARG A 82 23.45 2.79 -4.31
C ARG A 82 22.05 2.48 -3.76
N ARG A 83 21.91 2.38 -2.43
CA ARG A 83 20.61 2.13 -1.78
C ARG A 83 19.62 3.29 -1.96
N MET A 84 20.10 4.52 -1.94
CA MET A 84 19.26 5.70 -2.20
C MET A 84 18.74 5.73 -3.64
N ASP A 85 19.58 5.36 -4.61
CA ASP A 85 19.18 5.28 -6.01
C ASP A 85 18.18 4.14 -6.25
N GLU A 86 18.36 2.99 -5.59
CA GLU A 86 17.39 1.88 -5.60
C GLU A 86 16.04 2.29 -5.03
N ALA A 87 16.04 2.97 -3.87
CA ALA A 87 14.82 3.48 -3.25
C ALA A 87 14.11 4.51 -4.16
N ALA A 88 14.86 5.44 -4.76
CA ALA A 88 14.31 6.44 -5.67
C ALA A 88 13.72 5.81 -6.95
N MET A 89 14.34 4.74 -7.46
CA MET A 89 13.82 3.98 -8.60
C MET A 89 12.48 3.30 -8.24
N LEU A 90 12.41 2.63 -7.08
CA LEU A 90 11.19 1.97 -6.61
C LEU A 90 10.06 2.97 -6.37
N GLU A 91 10.36 4.10 -5.74
CA GLU A 91 9.39 5.17 -5.50
C GLU A 91 8.80 5.69 -6.82
N ARG A 92 9.65 6.00 -7.81
CA ARG A 92 9.20 6.42 -9.14
C ARG A 92 8.30 5.38 -9.80
N HIS A 93 8.66 4.10 -9.71
CA HIS A 93 7.86 3.02 -10.28
C HIS A 93 6.47 2.93 -9.63
N ILE A 94 6.40 2.96 -8.30
CA ILE A 94 5.13 2.91 -7.57
C ILE A 94 4.27 4.11 -7.94
N MET A 95 4.84 5.32 -7.97
CA MET A 95 4.13 6.54 -8.35
C MET A 95 3.59 6.46 -9.79
N GLN A 96 4.38 5.96 -10.73
CA GLN A 96 3.96 5.79 -12.12
C GLN A 96 2.87 4.71 -12.25
N ALA A 97 3.00 3.59 -11.54
CA ALA A 97 1.98 2.54 -11.50
C ALA A 97 0.64 3.08 -10.98
N GLN A 98 0.67 3.87 -9.90
CA GLN A 98 -0.52 4.53 -9.36
C GLN A 98 -1.13 5.50 -10.37
N ALA A 99 -0.32 6.35 -11.01
CA ALA A 99 -0.82 7.28 -12.02
C ALA A 99 -1.49 6.57 -13.21
N ARG A 100 -0.91 5.46 -13.68
CA ARG A 100 -1.49 4.64 -14.76
C ARG A 100 -2.80 3.98 -14.34
N ALA A 101 -2.83 3.40 -13.14
CA ALA A 101 -4.02 2.76 -12.59
C ALA A 101 -5.18 3.75 -12.47
N MET A 102 -4.94 4.91 -11.87
CA MET A 102 -5.96 5.95 -11.73
C MET A 102 -6.47 6.46 -13.09
N SER A 103 -5.58 6.64 -14.07
CA SER A 103 -5.99 7.05 -15.42
C SER A 103 -6.86 5.98 -16.09
N ALA A 104 -6.59 4.69 -15.85
CA ALA A 104 -7.41 3.60 -16.34
C ALA A 104 -8.78 3.55 -15.63
N ASP A 105 -8.79 3.63 -14.29
CA ASP A 105 -10.01 3.66 -13.47
C ASP A 105 -10.91 4.84 -13.90
N GLU A 106 -10.34 6.03 -14.09
CA GLU A 106 -11.08 7.23 -14.50
C GLU A 106 -11.68 7.10 -15.91
N ARG A 107 -10.94 6.48 -16.86
CA ARG A 107 -11.49 6.21 -18.19
C ARG A 107 -12.67 5.24 -18.13
N GLU A 108 -12.62 4.23 -17.26
CA GLU A 108 -13.73 3.29 -17.10
C GLU A 108 -14.94 3.94 -16.44
N LEU A 109 -14.74 4.72 -15.37
CA LEU A 109 -15.82 5.49 -14.74
C LEU A 109 -16.47 6.45 -15.74
N ASN A 110 -15.68 7.14 -16.57
CA ASN A 110 -16.21 8.04 -17.59
C ASN A 110 -17.03 7.31 -18.66
N ARG A 111 -16.59 6.12 -19.11
CA ARG A 111 -17.38 5.29 -20.04
C ARG A 111 -18.68 4.79 -19.41
N ALA A 112 -18.63 4.35 -18.16
CA ALA A 112 -19.80 3.90 -17.43
C ALA A 112 -20.82 5.03 -17.24
N ALA A 113 -20.36 6.24 -16.90
CA ALA A 113 -21.20 7.43 -16.78
C ALA A 113 -21.88 7.82 -18.09
N GLN A 114 -21.19 7.69 -19.23
CA GLN A 114 -21.74 7.97 -20.56
C GLN A 114 -22.78 6.94 -21.02
N SER A 115 -22.74 5.72 -20.47
CA SER A 115 -23.65 4.61 -20.83
C SER A 115 -24.93 4.57 -19.98
N CYS A 116 -25.11 5.49 -19.03
CA CYS A 116 -26.14 5.38 -18.00
C CYS A 116 -27.47 6.04 -18.39
N GLU A 117 -28.32 5.30 -19.12
CA GLU A 117 -29.79 5.52 -19.15
C GLU A 117 -30.51 4.74 -18.03
N ASN A 118 -29.86 3.75 -17.40
CA ASN A 118 -30.48 2.90 -16.37
C ASN A 118 -29.74 3.01 -15.03
N TYR A 119 -30.06 4.08 -14.29
CA TYR A 119 -29.67 4.28 -12.88
C TYR A 119 -30.27 3.21 -11.92
N SER A 120 -31.11 2.29 -12.40
CA SER A 120 -31.71 1.22 -11.59
C SER A 120 -30.81 -0.01 -11.42
N THR A 121 -29.78 -0.18 -12.25
CA THR A 121 -28.83 -1.31 -12.18
C THR A 121 -27.53 -0.93 -11.47
N LEU A 122 -27.50 0.21 -10.75
CA LEU A 122 -26.34 0.79 -10.04
C LEU A 122 -25.90 -0.06 -8.83
N GLY A 123 -25.61 -1.33 -9.05
CA GLY A 123 -24.57 -1.97 -8.26
C GLY A 123 -23.29 -1.14 -8.40
N LEU A 124 -22.48 -1.10 -7.33
CA LEU A 124 -21.16 -0.48 -7.38
C LEU A 124 -20.42 -1.01 -8.61
N PRO A 125 -19.82 -0.14 -9.46
CA PRO A 125 -19.06 -0.60 -10.61
C PRO A 125 -18.07 -1.68 -10.16
N PRO A 126 -17.94 -2.79 -10.91
CA PRO A 126 -17.11 -3.92 -10.51
C PRO A 126 -15.75 -3.42 -10.05
N VAL A 127 -15.38 -3.75 -8.82
CA VAL A 127 -14.20 -3.26 -8.09
C VAL A 127 -12.92 -3.91 -8.65
N ARG A 128 -12.70 -3.82 -9.96
CA ARG A 128 -11.46 -4.28 -10.58
C ARG A 128 -10.48 -3.12 -10.59
N ALA A 129 -9.67 -3.03 -9.53
CA ALA A 129 -8.61 -2.03 -9.45
C ALA A 129 -7.53 -2.31 -10.50
N HIS A 130 -7.26 -1.36 -11.40
CA HIS A 130 -6.20 -1.45 -12.41
C HIS A 130 -4.78 -1.42 -11.81
N PHE A 131 -4.65 -1.15 -10.52
CA PHE A 131 -3.35 -1.06 -9.87
C PHE A 131 -2.54 -2.35 -9.95
N LYS A 132 -3.19 -3.52 -9.82
CA LYS A 132 -2.52 -4.82 -9.91
C LYS A 132 -1.85 -5.06 -11.27
N SER A 133 -2.42 -4.57 -12.37
CA SER A 133 -1.82 -4.70 -13.70
C SER A 133 -0.74 -3.66 -13.98
N CYS A 134 -0.77 -2.52 -13.29
CA CYS A 134 0.17 -1.42 -13.52
C CYS A 134 1.47 -1.54 -12.72
N ILE A 135 1.51 -2.41 -11.71
CA ILE A 135 2.65 -2.60 -10.81
C ILE A 135 3.48 -3.83 -11.19
N ASP A 136 4.80 -3.66 -11.29
CA ASP A 136 5.73 -4.77 -11.47
C ASP A 136 5.91 -5.54 -10.15
N SER A 137 5.19 -6.64 -10.04
CA SER A 137 5.23 -7.52 -8.88
C SER A 137 6.62 -8.12 -8.65
N GLN A 138 7.36 -8.47 -9.71
CA GLN A 138 8.68 -9.11 -9.58
C GLN A 138 9.71 -8.11 -9.04
N LEU A 139 9.64 -6.87 -9.50
CA LEU A 139 10.47 -5.78 -9.00
C LEU A 139 10.26 -5.56 -7.50
N LEU A 140 9.01 -5.52 -7.03
CA LEU A 140 8.72 -5.35 -5.60
C LEU A 140 9.23 -6.54 -4.77
N HIS A 141 9.01 -7.77 -5.24
CA HIS A 141 9.51 -8.97 -4.57
C HIS A 141 11.03 -8.99 -4.44
N LYS A 142 11.76 -8.56 -5.48
CA LYS A 142 13.22 -8.47 -5.45
C LYS A 142 13.74 -7.60 -4.30
N TYR A 143 12.97 -6.57 -3.92
CA TYR A 143 13.30 -5.66 -2.83
C TYR A 143 12.52 -5.95 -1.53
N ASN A 144 11.94 -7.14 -1.41
CA ASN A 144 11.14 -7.58 -0.25
C ASN A 144 9.98 -6.64 0.10
N LEU A 145 9.35 -6.03 -0.92
CA LEU A 145 8.17 -5.19 -0.76
C LEU A 145 6.90 -5.99 -0.99
N LEU A 146 5.86 -5.65 -0.23
CA LEU A 146 4.52 -6.23 -0.39
C LEU A 146 3.92 -5.84 -1.74
N THR A 147 3.38 -6.84 -2.43
CA THR A 147 2.70 -6.74 -3.71
C THR A 147 1.19 -6.95 -3.52
N PRO A 148 0.32 -6.42 -4.40
CA PRO A 148 -1.12 -6.70 -4.35
C PRO A 148 -1.49 -8.18 -4.21
N SER A 149 -0.71 -9.08 -4.82
CA SER A 149 -0.95 -10.52 -4.71
C SER A 149 -0.74 -11.09 -3.30
N ASP A 150 0.03 -10.44 -2.43
CA ASP A 150 0.41 -10.97 -1.11
C ASP A 150 -0.68 -10.76 -0.06
N TYR A 151 -1.54 -9.74 -0.27
CA TYR A 151 -2.62 -9.39 0.67
C TYR A 151 -4.02 -9.53 0.08
N MET A 152 -4.14 -9.83 -1.23
CA MET A 152 -5.43 -10.19 -1.79
C MET A 152 -5.81 -11.60 -1.36
N VAL A 153 -6.80 -11.70 -0.47
CA VAL A 153 -7.45 -12.98 -0.14
C VAL A 153 -7.95 -13.59 -1.45
N GLN A 154 -7.37 -14.72 -1.86
CA GLN A 154 -8.02 -15.56 -2.85
C GLN A 154 -9.32 -16.03 -2.22
N GLU A 155 -10.44 -15.55 -2.77
CA GLU A 155 -11.75 -16.07 -2.41
C GLU A 155 -11.70 -17.59 -2.61
N ALA A 156 -11.84 -18.34 -1.52
CA ALA A 156 -11.78 -19.79 -1.58
C ALA A 156 -12.80 -20.27 -2.61
N PRO A 157 -12.48 -21.30 -3.42
CA PRO A 157 -13.43 -21.81 -4.39
C PRO A 157 -14.74 -22.13 -3.66
N PRO A 158 -15.90 -21.75 -4.24
CA PRO A 158 -17.18 -21.92 -3.57
C PRO A 158 -17.32 -23.39 -3.20
N VAL A 159 -17.34 -23.68 -1.90
CA VAL A 159 -17.61 -25.04 -1.42
C VAL A 159 -19.05 -25.33 -1.79
N PRO A 160 -19.33 -26.38 -2.60
CA PRO A 160 -20.70 -26.72 -2.93
C PRO A 160 -21.47 -26.96 -1.64
N ALA A 161 -22.70 -26.44 -1.58
CA ALA A 161 -23.58 -26.68 -0.45
C ALA A 161 -23.68 -28.21 -0.24
N PRO A 162 -23.62 -28.69 1.02
CA PRO A 162 -23.77 -30.12 1.30
C PRO A 162 -25.07 -30.57 0.63
N GLN A 163 -24.95 -31.53 -0.29
CA GLN A 163 -26.12 -32.10 -0.95
C GLN A 163 -26.90 -32.84 0.12
N ALA A 164 -28.16 -32.44 0.32
CA ALA A 164 -29.09 -33.26 1.07
C ALA A 164 -29.22 -34.56 0.27
N GLU A 165 -28.75 -35.65 0.85
CA GLU A 165 -29.06 -36.97 0.35
C GLU A 165 -30.57 -37.13 0.54
N ASP A 166 -31.30 -37.32 -0.56
CA ASP A 166 -32.75 -37.58 -0.56
C ASP A 166 -33.02 -38.95 0.11
N GLU A 167 -32.93 -39.00 1.43
CA GLU A 167 -33.40 -40.15 2.21
C GLU A 167 -34.91 -39.99 2.47
N THR A 168 -35.66 -40.55 1.55
CA THR A 168 -37.03 -41.00 1.79
C THR A 168 -37.02 -42.08 2.88
N CYS A 169 -37.13 -41.69 4.15
CA CYS A 169 -37.74 -42.54 5.18
C CYS A 169 -38.13 -41.73 6.42
N CYS A 170 -39.37 -41.22 6.44
CA CYS A 170 -40.07 -41.00 7.69
C CYS A 170 -40.37 -42.39 8.27
N ASP A 171 -39.53 -42.90 9.19
CA ASP A 171 -39.90 -43.81 10.30
C ASP A 171 -38.69 -44.44 11.06
N CYS A 172 -37.59 -43.72 11.28
CA CYS A 172 -36.47 -44.24 12.09
C CYS A 172 -35.98 -43.25 13.18
N TRP A 173 -36.88 -42.72 14.01
CA TRP A 173 -36.50 -41.87 15.15
C TRP A 173 -35.99 -42.60 16.39
N HIS A 174 -35.52 -43.85 16.31
CA HIS A 174 -35.16 -44.58 17.54
C HIS A 174 -33.85 -45.37 17.61
N LEU A 175 -33.00 -45.47 16.59
CA LEU A 175 -31.71 -46.17 16.79
C LEU A 175 -30.56 -45.47 16.06
N ASN A 176 -29.60 -44.99 16.85
CA ASN A 176 -28.26 -44.46 16.52
C ASN A 176 -28.13 -43.02 16.00
N PHE A 177 -28.43 -42.04 16.87
CA PHE A 177 -27.84 -40.70 16.74
C PHE A 177 -26.42 -40.71 17.34
N GLN A 178 -25.42 -41.06 16.54
CA GLN A 178 -24.04 -40.65 16.83
C GLN A 178 -23.88 -39.26 16.21
N GLY A 179 -24.09 -38.22 17.03
CA GLY A 179 -23.95 -36.84 16.58
C GLY A 179 -22.61 -36.59 15.89
N PRO A 180 -22.51 -35.58 15.00
CA PRO A 180 -21.29 -35.28 14.28
C PRO A 180 -20.12 -35.14 15.27
N LYS A 181 -19.03 -35.86 15.02
CA LYS A 181 -17.82 -35.78 15.83
C LYS A 181 -17.31 -34.35 15.79
N VAL A 182 -17.52 -33.63 16.89
CA VAL A 182 -16.98 -32.29 17.10
C VAL A 182 -15.46 -32.38 16.96
N PRO A 183 -14.83 -31.63 16.04
CA PRO A 183 -13.38 -31.61 15.91
C PRO A 183 -12.73 -31.10 17.20
N ASP A 184 -11.58 -31.65 17.60
CA ASP A 184 -10.98 -31.39 18.92
C ASP A 184 -10.71 -29.90 19.20
N TYR A 185 -10.53 -29.06 18.17
CA TYR A 185 -10.33 -27.62 18.36
C TYR A 185 -11.56 -26.87 18.90
N ALA A 186 -12.76 -27.46 18.84
CA ALA A 186 -14.00 -26.83 19.29
C ALA A 186 -14.39 -27.20 20.73
N ARG A 187 -13.55 -27.95 21.46
CA ARG A 187 -13.78 -28.28 22.88
C ARG A 187 -13.27 -27.22 23.85
N ASP A 188 -12.30 -26.41 23.44
CA ASP A 188 -11.62 -25.47 24.34
C ASP A 188 -12.41 -24.18 24.62
N THR A 189 -13.48 -23.90 23.86
CA THR A 189 -14.30 -22.68 24.04
C THR A 189 -15.46 -22.83 25.02
N LEU A 190 -15.69 -24.04 25.58
CA LEU A 190 -16.81 -24.30 26.50
C LEU A 190 -16.40 -24.55 27.96
N ALA A 191 -15.10 -24.53 28.28
CA ALA A 191 -14.60 -24.75 29.65
C ALA A 191 -14.26 -23.46 30.42
N SER A 192 -14.64 -22.28 29.92
CA SER A 192 -14.46 -21.00 30.63
C SER A 192 -15.73 -20.17 30.56
N ARG A 193 -16.78 -20.62 31.26
CA ARG A 193 -17.87 -19.77 31.73
C ARG A 193 -18.56 -20.37 32.94
#